data_AF-A0A7S0S3T0-F1
#
_entry.id   AF-A0A7S0S3T0-F1
#
_cell.length_a   1.000
_cell.length_b   1.000
_cell.length_c   1.000
_cell.angle_alpha   90.00
_cell.angle_beta   90.00
_cell.angle_gamma   90.00
#
_symmetry.space_group_name_H-M   'P 1'
#
loop_
_entity.id
_entity.type
_entity.pdbx_description
1 polymer ?
#
loop_
_entity_poly.entity_id
_entity_poly.type
_entity_poly.pdbx_seq_one_letter_code
_entity_poly.pdbx_strand_id
1 'polypeptide(L)'
;PARHTSLATDMRAETLGLDGLMERAHKYAALGATFAKWRAVYRVVQQAEGGMASTSSGSSSSDGSQSCSASGMGDNVHHDASSGSTCSLPEQHEGDAATTTTLLLPSQAAITVNAQQLAEYAAVAQAAGLVPIVEPEVLCGEGVHGIEACAQATAQVLRAVFVELKHKQVDLSATILKPNMVLSGAAGPEATHDEVAGRTLDVLLEAVPAEVGGIAFLSGGQSEEEACARLALMVRDPRHKPWPLTFSFGRALQTSALLEWSKGNKEAGKTGPKPGVYDYDAAARHVFLHRVESCAAGLAA
;
A
#
# COMPACT_ATOMS: atom_id res chain seq x y z
N PRO A 1 18.92 -1.12 -9.94
CA PRO A 1 17.99 -0.98 -11.08
C PRO A 1 16.52 -1.04 -10.62
N ALA A 2 15.93 0.13 -10.36
CA ALA A 2 14.49 0.24 -10.10
C ALA A 2 13.74 -0.25 -11.34
N ARG A 3 12.96 -1.33 -11.21
CA ARG A 3 12.12 -1.81 -12.31
C ARG A 3 11.05 -0.76 -12.54
N HIS A 4 11.06 -0.10 -13.68
CA HIS A 4 9.93 0.66 -14.18
C HIS A 4 8.72 -0.27 -14.22
N THR A 5 7.80 -0.14 -13.25
CA THR A 5 6.48 -0.75 -13.31
C THR A 5 5.69 -0.02 -14.39
N SER A 6 5.64 -0.60 -15.59
CA SER A 6 4.76 -0.11 -16.66
C SER A 6 3.30 -0.21 -16.22
N LEU A 7 2.44 0.69 -16.72
CA LEU A 7 0.97 0.65 -16.55
C LEU A 7 0.37 -0.73 -16.89
N ALA A 8 0.98 -1.49 -17.80
CA ALA A 8 0.54 -2.85 -18.17
C ALA A 8 0.74 -3.89 -17.04
N THR A 9 1.63 -3.62 -16.09
CA THR A 9 1.88 -4.50 -14.94
C THR A 9 0.83 -4.30 -13.84
N ASP A 10 0.19 -3.12 -13.78
CA ASP A 10 -0.88 -2.84 -12.81
C ASP A 10 -2.17 -3.61 -13.13
N MET A 11 -2.47 -3.84 -14.42
CA MET A 11 -3.59 -4.69 -14.83
C MET A 11 -3.42 -6.18 -14.49
N ARG A 12 -2.24 -6.64 -14.05
CA ARG A 12 -1.96 -8.06 -13.76
C ARG A 12 -1.99 -8.41 -12.28
N ALA A 13 -2.32 -7.47 -11.40
CA ALA A 13 -2.44 -7.74 -9.97
C ALA A 13 -3.77 -8.43 -9.63
N GLU A 14 -4.16 -9.44 -10.39
CA GLU A 14 -5.35 -10.26 -10.12
C GLU A 14 -4.99 -11.41 -9.19
N THR A 15 -5.87 -11.72 -8.25
CA THR A 15 -5.65 -12.86 -7.35
C THR A 15 -6.28 -14.11 -7.94
N LEU A 16 -5.50 -15.15 -8.20
CA LEU A 16 -6.02 -16.39 -8.77
C LEU A 16 -6.56 -17.34 -7.69
N GLY A 17 -7.44 -18.27 -8.10
CA GLY A 17 -7.87 -19.41 -7.26
C GLY A 17 -9.37 -19.71 -7.28
N LEU A 18 -10.17 -19.08 -8.14
CA LEU A 18 -11.62 -19.33 -8.19
C LEU A 18 -11.94 -20.70 -8.78
N ASP A 19 -11.07 -21.21 -9.66
CA ASP A 19 -11.21 -22.55 -10.24
C ASP A 19 -11.29 -23.63 -9.16
N GLY A 20 -12.40 -24.36 -9.12
CA GLY A 20 -12.65 -25.41 -8.13
C GLY A 20 -12.79 -24.91 -6.69
N LEU A 21 -13.08 -23.62 -6.48
CA LEU A 21 -13.19 -23.04 -5.14
C LEU A 21 -14.32 -23.66 -4.33
N MET A 22 -15.47 -23.95 -4.95
CA MET A 22 -16.64 -24.51 -4.26
C MET A 22 -16.35 -25.90 -3.68
N GLU A 23 -15.71 -26.77 -4.46
CA GLU A 23 -15.32 -28.11 -4.02
C GLU A 23 -14.31 -28.05 -2.88
N ARG A 24 -13.33 -27.13 -2.97
CA ARG A 24 -12.38 -26.91 -1.89
C ARG A 24 -13.04 -26.35 -0.64
N ALA A 25 -13.97 -25.39 -0.78
CA ALA A 25 -14.68 -24.78 0.33
C ALA A 25 -15.49 -25.82 1.10
N HIS A 26 -16.29 -26.64 0.41
CA HIS A 26 -17.01 -27.76 1.04
C HIS A 26 -16.08 -28.78 1.69
N LYS A 27 -14.97 -29.12 1.04
CA LYS A 27 -13.97 -30.02 1.62
C LYS A 27 -13.40 -29.45 2.92
N TYR A 28 -13.05 -28.17 2.96
CA TYR A 28 -12.51 -27.56 4.17
C TYR A 28 -13.56 -27.39 5.27
N ALA A 29 -14.80 -27.07 4.91
CA ALA A 29 -15.92 -27.07 5.85
C ALA A 29 -16.11 -28.47 6.49
N ALA A 30 -16.05 -29.54 5.69
CA ALA A 30 -16.11 -30.92 6.19
C ALA A 30 -14.91 -31.31 7.08
N LEU A 31 -13.77 -30.64 6.95
CA LEU A 31 -12.61 -30.80 7.82
C LEU A 31 -12.67 -29.93 9.10
N GLY A 32 -13.74 -29.14 9.28
CA GLY A 32 -13.97 -28.31 10.46
C GLY A 32 -13.53 -26.85 10.32
N ALA A 33 -13.15 -26.40 9.12
CA ALA A 33 -12.98 -24.96 8.89
C ALA A 33 -14.34 -24.26 9.03
N THR A 34 -14.35 -23.11 9.69
CA THR A 34 -15.56 -22.29 9.89
C THR A 34 -15.47 -20.92 9.20
N PHE A 35 -14.30 -20.57 8.68
CA PHE A 35 -14.06 -19.37 7.92
C PHE A 35 -13.01 -19.62 6.83
N ALA A 36 -12.96 -18.74 5.84
CA ALA A 36 -11.94 -18.71 4.81
C ALA A 36 -11.32 -17.32 4.71
N LYS A 37 -10.22 -17.17 3.96
CA LYS A 37 -9.58 -15.87 3.70
C LYS A 37 -9.16 -15.76 2.25
N TRP A 38 -9.43 -14.61 1.63
CA TRP A 38 -8.94 -14.27 0.30
C TRP A 38 -8.34 -12.86 0.29
N ARG A 39 -7.13 -12.75 -0.27
CA ARG A 39 -6.35 -11.51 -0.30
C ARG A 39 -6.24 -10.97 -1.71
N ALA A 40 -6.80 -9.79 -1.97
CA ALA A 40 -6.51 -8.98 -3.14
C ALA A 40 -5.46 -7.92 -2.83
N VAL A 41 -4.65 -7.55 -3.82
CA VAL A 41 -3.55 -6.60 -3.66
C VAL A 41 -3.70 -5.45 -4.63
N TYR A 42 -3.73 -4.23 -4.11
CA TYR A 42 -3.80 -2.99 -4.88
C TYR A 42 -2.51 -2.21 -4.69
N ARG A 43 -1.86 -1.83 -5.79
CA ARG A 43 -0.61 -1.06 -5.74
C ARG A 43 -0.91 0.42 -5.95
N VAL A 44 -0.29 1.25 -5.13
CA VAL A 44 -0.13 2.68 -5.43
C VAL A 44 1.20 2.80 -6.17
N VAL A 45 1.15 3.14 -7.45
CA VAL A 45 2.33 3.25 -8.31
C VAL A 45 2.86 4.69 -8.31
N GLN A 46 4.16 4.84 -8.54
CA GLN A 46 4.82 6.14 -8.64
C GLN A 46 5.35 6.29 -10.08
N GLN A 47 4.98 7.36 -10.77
CA GLN A 47 5.58 7.74 -12.05
C GLN A 47 6.51 8.93 -11.86
N ALA A 48 7.79 8.74 -12.17
CA ALA A 48 8.67 9.87 -12.46
C ALA A 48 8.35 10.35 -13.87
N GLU A 49 8.03 11.64 -14.04
CA GLU A 49 7.94 12.23 -15.37
C GLU A 49 9.35 12.26 -15.98
N GLY A 50 9.59 11.39 -16.96
CA GLY A 50 10.81 11.43 -17.76
C GLY A 50 10.75 12.63 -18.69
N GLY A 51 11.72 13.53 -18.57
CA GLY A 51 11.90 14.65 -19.50
C GLY A 51 11.87 14.14 -20.94
N MET A 52 10.92 14.65 -21.70
CA MET A 52 10.72 14.30 -23.10
C MET A 52 11.90 14.86 -23.89
N ALA A 53 12.95 14.05 -24.08
CA ALA A 53 14.04 14.39 -24.99
C ALA A 53 13.45 14.41 -26.41
N SER A 54 13.24 15.62 -26.93
CA SER A 54 12.88 15.86 -28.32
C SER A 54 14.04 15.40 -29.20
N THR A 55 13.96 14.17 -29.71
CA THR A 55 14.81 13.75 -30.83
C THR A 55 14.28 14.46 -32.08
N SER A 56 14.85 15.62 -32.41
CA SER A 56 14.72 16.20 -33.74
C SER A 56 15.48 15.32 -34.72
N SER A 57 14.75 14.43 -35.38
CA SER A 57 15.20 13.73 -36.57
C SER A 57 15.49 14.76 -37.65
N GLY A 58 16.77 14.96 -37.95
CA GLY A 58 17.21 15.65 -39.15
C GLY A 58 16.61 14.98 -40.39
N SER A 59 15.87 15.74 -41.16
CA SER A 59 15.58 15.41 -42.55
C SER A 59 15.90 16.62 -43.40
N SER A 60 16.90 16.43 -44.25
CA SER A 60 17.32 17.29 -45.33
C SER A 60 16.27 17.31 -46.44
N SER A 61 15.88 18.49 -46.90
CA SER A 61 15.39 18.67 -48.26
C SER A 61 15.52 20.14 -48.69
N SER A 62 15.85 20.26 -49.97
CA SER A 62 16.36 21.37 -50.77
C SER A 62 15.34 22.46 -51.15
N ASP A 63 15.90 23.48 -51.82
CA ASP A 63 15.26 24.56 -52.61
C ASP A 63 14.76 25.76 -51.80
N GLY A 64 14.97 27.02 -52.18
CA GLY A 64 15.57 27.61 -53.36
C GLY A 64 15.37 29.14 -53.30
N SER A 65 16.27 29.89 -53.95
CA SER A 65 16.11 31.26 -54.48
C SER A 65 15.81 32.46 -53.57
N GLN A 66 16.74 33.45 -53.63
CA GLN A 66 16.56 34.91 -53.83
C GLN A 66 15.76 35.69 -52.76
N SER A 67 16.13 36.90 -52.31
CA SER A 67 16.73 38.04 -53.02
C SER A 67 17.35 39.03 -52.03
N CYS A 68 18.40 39.74 -52.49
CA CYS A 68 18.98 40.91 -51.83
C CYS A 68 18.12 42.17 -52.04
N SER A 69 18.06 43.06 -51.05
CA SER A 69 17.81 44.50 -51.23
C SER A 69 18.53 45.30 -50.14
N ALA A 70 19.40 46.21 -50.59
CA ALA A 70 20.22 47.11 -49.78
C ALA A 70 19.52 48.46 -49.52
N SER A 71 19.92 49.15 -48.44
CA SER A 71 20.05 50.62 -48.26
C SER A 71 20.09 50.94 -46.75
N GLY A 72 20.86 51.87 -46.21
CA GLY A 72 21.77 52.88 -46.75
C GLY A 72 22.63 53.52 -45.64
N MET A 73 23.63 54.28 -46.08
CA MET A 73 24.67 54.98 -45.31
C MET A 73 24.19 56.05 -44.30
N GLY A 74 25.06 56.38 -43.32
CA GLY A 74 25.07 57.68 -42.64
C GLY A 74 26.14 57.78 -41.52
N ASP A 75 27.13 58.63 -41.73
CA ASP A 75 28.37 58.81 -40.94
C ASP A 75 28.29 59.65 -39.64
N ASN A 76 29.33 59.47 -38.82
CA ASN A 76 30.10 60.46 -38.02
C ASN A 76 29.78 60.83 -36.54
N VAL A 77 30.63 60.31 -35.64
CA VAL A 77 31.69 60.99 -34.82
C VAL A 77 31.34 61.83 -33.55
N HIS A 78 32.07 61.47 -32.46
CA HIS A 78 32.68 62.24 -31.34
C HIS A 78 32.21 62.07 -29.87
N HIS A 79 33.22 61.74 -29.04
CA HIS A 79 33.54 62.10 -27.63
C HIS A 79 33.06 61.31 -26.40
N ASP A 80 34.08 60.79 -25.69
CA ASP A 80 34.32 60.67 -24.23
C ASP A 80 33.22 60.19 -23.27
N ALA A 81 33.47 59.08 -22.57
CA ALA A 81 34.03 59.13 -21.21
C ALA A 81 33.98 57.74 -20.54
N SER A 82 35.00 57.50 -19.73
CA SER A 82 35.24 56.32 -18.91
C SER A 82 34.10 55.94 -17.95
N SER A 83 33.74 54.66 -17.92
CA SER A 83 33.52 53.94 -16.67
C SER A 83 33.73 52.44 -16.90
N GLY A 84 34.70 51.87 -16.20
CA GLY A 84 34.95 50.43 -16.21
C GLY A 84 33.82 49.72 -15.49
N SER A 85 33.04 48.95 -16.25
CA SER A 85 32.10 47.97 -15.72
C SER A 85 32.65 46.60 -16.02
N THR A 86 33.08 45.90 -14.98
CA THR A 86 33.58 44.54 -15.03
C THR A 86 32.48 43.60 -15.55
N CYS A 87 32.71 43.03 -16.73
CA CYS A 87 31.95 41.91 -17.26
C CYS A 87 32.10 40.73 -16.29
N SER A 88 31.06 40.50 -15.47
CA SER A 88 30.89 39.25 -14.72
C SER A 88 29.77 38.50 -15.42
N LEU A 89 30.12 37.37 -16.04
CA LEU A 89 29.15 36.43 -16.60
C LEU A 89 28.22 35.96 -15.48
N PRO A 90 26.92 35.73 -15.76
CA PRO A 90 25.99 35.27 -14.75
C PRO A 90 26.37 33.85 -14.34
N GLU A 91 26.61 33.63 -13.04
CA GLU A 91 26.55 32.28 -12.47
C GLU A 91 25.14 31.76 -12.70
N GLN A 92 25.01 30.83 -13.65
CA GLN A 92 23.81 30.05 -13.81
C GLN A 92 23.73 29.13 -12.59
N HIS A 93 22.90 29.52 -11.62
CA HIS A 93 22.31 28.56 -10.72
C HIS A 93 21.49 27.60 -11.58
N GLU A 94 22.05 26.44 -11.91
CA GLU A 94 21.27 25.29 -12.34
C GLU A 94 20.30 24.99 -11.21
N GLY A 95 19.06 25.45 -11.38
CA GLY A 95 17.97 25.02 -10.52
C GLY A 95 17.79 23.53 -10.70
N ASP A 96 17.89 22.78 -9.60
CA ASP A 96 17.43 21.40 -9.56
C ASP A 96 15.99 21.39 -10.08
N ALA A 97 15.81 20.88 -11.30
CA ALA A 97 14.49 20.64 -11.86
C ALA A 97 13.82 19.62 -10.95
N ALA A 98 12.94 20.09 -10.06
CA ALA A 98 12.15 19.24 -9.20
C ALA A 98 11.45 18.21 -10.08
N THR A 99 11.90 16.95 -9.99
CA THR A 99 11.27 15.85 -10.70
C THR A 99 9.87 15.69 -10.13
N THR A 100 8.88 16.28 -10.80
CA THR A 100 7.47 16.14 -10.42
C THR A 100 7.13 14.67 -10.53
N THR A 101 6.97 14.07 -9.36
CA THR A 101 6.59 12.68 -9.25
C THR A 101 5.08 12.64 -9.17
N THR A 102 4.44 12.04 -10.17
CA THR A 102 2.99 11.83 -10.18
C THR A 102 2.67 10.53 -9.46
N LEU A 103 1.88 10.64 -8.40
CA LEU A 103 1.36 9.47 -7.71
C LEU A 103 0.19 8.87 -8.50
N LEU A 104 0.27 7.58 -8.79
CA LEU A 104 -0.77 6.81 -9.45
C LEU A 104 -1.49 5.94 -8.41
N LEU A 105 -2.74 6.29 -8.14
CA LEU A 105 -3.68 5.43 -7.42
C LEU A 105 -3.89 4.11 -8.21
N PRO A 106 -4.36 3.03 -7.57
CA PRO A 106 -4.66 1.78 -8.27
C PRO A 106 -5.58 2.04 -9.46
N SER A 107 -5.28 1.46 -10.62
CA SER A 107 -6.12 1.65 -11.81
C SER A 107 -7.54 1.13 -11.58
N GLN A 108 -8.51 1.77 -12.24
CA GLN A 108 -9.91 1.37 -12.13
C GLN A 108 -10.13 -0.09 -12.57
N ALA A 109 -9.37 -0.58 -13.56
CA ALA A 109 -9.41 -1.97 -13.99
C ALA A 109 -8.97 -2.93 -12.88
N ALA A 110 -7.83 -2.65 -12.21
CA ALA A 110 -7.34 -3.46 -11.10
C ALA A 110 -8.31 -3.45 -9.91
N ILE A 111 -8.93 -2.29 -9.63
CA ILE A 111 -9.97 -2.15 -8.61
C ILE A 111 -11.17 -3.06 -8.93
N THR A 112 -11.74 -2.92 -10.13
CA THR A 112 -12.93 -3.65 -10.56
C THR A 112 -12.71 -5.17 -10.54
N VAL A 113 -11.63 -5.65 -11.17
CA VAL A 113 -11.40 -7.10 -11.29
C VAL A 113 -11.17 -7.76 -9.92
N ASN A 114 -10.38 -7.15 -9.04
CA ASN A 114 -10.15 -7.73 -7.71
C ASN A 114 -11.40 -7.65 -6.82
N ALA A 115 -12.19 -6.56 -6.90
CA ALA A 115 -13.43 -6.43 -6.15
C ALA A 115 -14.44 -7.52 -6.54
N GLN A 116 -14.58 -7.79 -7.85
CA GLN A 116 -15.43 -8.86 -8.36
C GLN A 116 -14.98 -10.24 -7.87
N GLN A 117 -13.67 -10.51 -7.87
CA GLN A 117 -13.13 -11.79 -7.41
C GLN A 117 -13.30 -11.99 -5.90
N LEU A 118 -13.10 -10.94 -5.10
CA LEU A 118 -13.39 -10.97 -3.67
C LEU A 118 -14.87 -11.27 -3.40
N ALA A 119 -15.77 -10.69 -4.19
CA ALA A 119 -17.21 -10.91 -4.03
C ALA A 119 -17.63 -12.33 -4.45
N GLU A 120 -17.08 -12.85 -5.56
CA GLU A 120 -17.28 -14.25 -5.99
C GLU A 120 -16.80 -15.23 -4.92
N TYR A 121 -15.58 -15.02 -4.41
CA TYR A 121 -15.03 -15.81 -3.32
C TYR A 121 -15.93 -15.79 -2.08
N ALA A 122 -16.41 -14.60 -1.67
CA ALA A 122 -17.21 -14.44 -0.48
C ALA A 122 -18.55 -15.16 -0.58
N ALA A 123 -19.22 -15.07 -1.74
CA ALA A 123 -20.46 -15.78 -2.02
C ALA A 123 -20.26 -17.31 -1.97
N VAL A 124 -19.17 -17.82 -2.56
CA VAL A 124 -18.83 -19.25 -2.51
C VAL A 124 -18.52 -19.72 -1.09
N ALA A 125 -17.78 -18.92 -0.31
CA ALA A 125 -17.50 -19.24 1.09
C ALA A 125 -18.79 -19.37 1.89
N GLN A 126 -19.72 -18.41 1.77
CA GLN A 126 -21.00 -18.43 2.46
C GLN A 126 -21.87 -19.61 2.02
N ALA A 127 -21.91 -19.92 0.72
CA ALA A 127 -22.65 -21.08 0.20
C ALA A 127 -22.12 -22.42 0.76
N ALA A 128 -20.83 -22.49 1.08
CA ALA A 128 -20.21 -23.64 1.72
C ALA A 128 -20.31 -23.63 3.27
N GLY A 129 -20.99 -22.65 3.87
CA GLY A 129 -21.13 -22.51 5.32
C GLY A 129 -19.90 -21.93 6.03
N LEU A 130 -19.02 -21.23 5.30
CA LEU A 130 -17.83 -20.58 5.83
C LEU A 130 -18.03 -19.06 5.92
N VAL A 131 -17.54 -18.44 7.00
CA VAL A 131 -17.43 -16.97 7.10
C VAL A 131 -16.30 -16.47 6.19
N PRO A 132 -16.55 -15.60 5.19
CA PRO A 132 -15.48 -15.01 4.40
C PRO A 132 -14.75 -13.90 5.16
N ILE A 133 -13.43 -14.02 5.26
CA ILE A 133 -12.53 -12.89 5.50
C ILE A 133 -12.16 -12.30 4.14
N VAL A 134 -12.64 -11.08 3.89
CA VAL A 134 -12.40 -10.29 2.66
C VAL A 134 -11.22 -9.36 2.90
N GLU A 135 -10.09 -9.58 2.23
CA GLU A 135 -8.84 -8.84 2.46
C GLU A 135 -8.43 -8.02 1.22
N PRO A 136 -8.96 -6.79 1.05
CA PRO A 136 -8.48 -5.87 0.04
C PRO A 136 -7.29 -5.05 0.59
N GLU A 137 -6.06 -5.48 0.29
CA GLU A 137 -4.85 -4.82 0.79
C GLU A 137 -4.32 -3.80 -0.22
N VAL A 138 -4.38 -2.52 0.16
CA VAL A 138 -3.63 -1.46 -0.51
C VAL A 138 -2.21 -1.43 0.03
N LEU A 139 -1.23 -1.63 -0.84
CA LEU A 139 0.19 -1.60 -0.49
C LEU A 139 0.68 -0.15 -0.35
N CYS A 140 0.38 0.45 0.80
CA CYS A 140 0.80 1.82 1.13
C CYS A 140 2.14 1.89 1.88
N GLY A 141 2.75 0.75 2.26
CA GLY A 141 3.99 0.75 3.04
C GLY A 141 5.25 1.07 2.23
N GLU A 142 5.16 1.24 0.91
CA GLU A 142 6.29 1.48 0.00
C GLU A 142 6.10 2.83 -0.73
N GLY A 143 7.18 3.48 -1.15
CA GLY A 143 7.13 4.74 -1.91
C GLY A 143 7.22 6.01 -1.07
N VAL A 144 7.05 7.18 -1.72
CA VAL A 144 7.24 8.52 -1.11
C VAL A 144 5.93 9.26 -0.81
N HIS A 145 4.79 8.58 -0.93
CA HIS A 145 3.49 9.23 -0.79
C HIS A 145 3.16 9.57 0.67
N GLY A 146 2.38 10.64 0.87
CA GLY A 146 1.80 10.96 2.17
C GLY A 146 0.61 10.06 2.54
N ILE A 147 0.08 10.27 3.74
CA ILE A 147 -1.04 9.49 4.28
C ILE A 147 -2.35 9.67 3.48
N GLU A 148 -2.62 10.87 2.96
CA GLU A 148 -3.85 11.19 2.22
C GLU A 148 -4.00 10.38 0.93
N ALA A 149 -2.89 10.11 0.27
CA ALA A 149 -2.87 9.25 -0.91
C ALA A 149 -3.32 7.82 -0.60
N CYS A 150 -2.83 7.25 0.51
CA CYS A 150 -3.26 5.94 0.96
C CYS A 150 -4.74 5.96 1.39
N ALA A 151 -5.18 7.05 2.04
CA ALA A 151 -6.58 7.22 2.43
C ALA A 151 -7.50 7.19 1.21
N GLN A 152 -7.15 7.95 0.17
CA GLN A 152 -7.91 8.01 -1.08
C GLN A 152 -7.96 6.66 -1.80
N ALA A 153 -6.80 5.99 -1.94
CA ALA A 153 -6.73 4.66 -2.55
C ALA A 153 -7.57 3.63 -1.77
N THR A 154 -7.44 3.63 -0.44
CA THR A 154 -8.18 2.70 0.44
C THR A 154 -9.68 2.94 0.36
N ALA A 155 -10.14 4.20 0.40
CA ALA A 155 -11.55 4.53 0.28
C ALA A 155 -12.14 4.09 -1.08
N GLN A 156 -11.40 4.33 -2.18
CA GLN A 156 -11.83 3.91 -3.52
C GLN A 156 -11.96 2.39 -3.63
N VAL A 157 -10.96 1.65 -3.12
CA VAL A 157 -10.96 0.19 -3.11
C VAL A 157 -12.10 -0.36 -2.26
N LEU A 158 -12.28 0.12 -1.02
CA LEU A 158 -13.32 -0.37 -0.12
C LEU A 158 -14.73 -0.14 -0.68
N ARG A 159 -15.00 1.05 -1.24
CA ARG A 159 -16.29 1.33 -1.88
C ARG A 159 -16.58 0.37 -3.02
N ALA A 160 -15.60 0.12 -3.89
CA ALA A 160 -15.76 -0.83 -5.00
C ALA A 160 -16.01 -2.27 -4.50
N VAL A 161 -15.26 -2.71 -3.49
CA VAL A 161 -15.45 -4.05 -2.87
C VAL A 161 -16.86 -4.21 -2.32
N PHE A 162 -17.37 -3.25 -1.54
CA PHE A 162 -18.71 -3.37 -0.98
C PHE A 162 -19.84 -3.26 -2.01
N VAL A 163 -19.63 -2.54 -3.12
CA VAL A 163 -20.55 -2.57 -4.27
C VAL A 163 -20.63 -3.99 -4.84
N GLU A 164 -19.50 -4.63 -5.12
CA GLU A 164 -19.47 -5.98 -5.69
C GLU A 164 -19.99 -7.05 -4.72
N LEU A 165 -19.68 -6.95 -3.41
CA LEU A 165 -20.24 -7.84 -2.38
C LEU A 165 -21.77 -7.77 -2.37
N LYS A 166 -22.34 -6.57 -2.44
CA LYS A 166 -23.80 -6.37 -2.51
C LYS A 166 -24.38 -6.93 -3.81
N HIS A 167 -23.73 -6.72 -4.96
CA HIS A 167 -24.17 -7.29 -6.24
C HIS A 167 -24.20 -8.82 -6.23
N LYS A 168 -23.23 -9.45 -5.54
CA LYS A 168 -23.17 -10.90 -5.34
C LYS A 168 -24.07 -11.41 -4.19
N GLN A 169 -24.86 -10.52 -3.58
CA GLN A 169 -25.80 -10.84 -2.50
C GLN A 169 -25.10 -11.50 -1.30
N VAL A 170 -23.86 -11.10 -1.02
CA VAL A 170 -23.13 -11.56 0.16
C VAL A 170 -23.77 -10.98 1.41
N ASP A 171 -24.02 -11.84 2.41
CA ASP A 171 -24.48 -11.39 3.72
C ASP A 171 -23.33 -10.69 4.46
N LEU A 172 -23.40 -9.36 4.55
CA LEU A 172 -22.35 -8.56 5.17
C LEU A 172 -22.25 -8.82 6.69
N SER A 173 -23.35 -9.17 7.35
CA SER A 173 -23.36 -9.50 8.78
C SER A 173 -22.57 -10.76 9.12
N ALA A 174 -22.45 -11.66 8.14
CA ALA A 174 -21.63 -12.87 8.20
C ALA A 174 -20.31 -12.71 7.43
N THR A 175 -19.72 -11.51 7.40
CA THR A 175 -18.44 -11.21 6.72
C THR A 175 -17.47 -10.46 7.64
N ILE A 176 -16.18 -10.79 7.57
CA ILE A 176 -15.11 -10.05 8.24
C ILE A 176 -14.29 -9.30 7.20
N LEU A 177 -14.12 -8.00 7.39
CA LEU A 177 -13.20 -7.19 6.58
C LEU A 177 -11.80 -7.26 7.18
N LYS A 178 -10.79 -7.48 6.33
CA LYS A 178 -9.38 -7.42 6.70
C LYS A 178 -8.65 -6.37 5.84
N PRO A 179 -8.73 -5.08 6.19
CA PRO A 179 -8.10 -4.03 5.41
C PRO A 179 -6.70 -3.72 5.94
N ASN A 180 -5.90 -3.00 5.13
CA ASN A 180 -4.74 -2.28 5.62
C ASN A 180 -5.15 -1.11 6.54
N MET A 181 -4.23 -0.67 7.40
CA MET A 181 -4.31 0.67 7.99
C MET A 181 -3.91 1.71 6.93
N VAL A 182 -4.34 2.95 7.11
CA VAL A 182 -3.96 4.07 6.25
C VAL A 182 -2.59 4.59 6.69
N LEU A 183 -1.57 4.39 5.86
CA LEU A 183 -0.16 4.69 6.18
C LEU A 183 0.46 5.60 5.12
N SER A 184 1.44 6.42 5.51
CA SER A 184 2.39 7.01 4.57
C SER A 184 3.32 5.95 3.99
N GLY A 185 3.88 6.22 2.82
CA GLY A 185 4.91 5.38 2.22
C GLY A 185 6.19 5.42 3.05
N ALA A 186 6.98 4.34 3.06
CA ALA A 186 8.19 4.23 3.89
C ALA A 186 9.26 5.31 3.61
N ALA A 187 9.25 5.93 2.43
CA ALA A 187 10.12 7.05 2.08
C ALA A 187 9.35 8.38 1.95
N GLY A 188 8.09 8.41 2.39
CA GLY A 188 7.23 9.59 2.40
C GLY A 188 7.26 10.33 3.73
N PRO A 189 6.45 11.40 3.87
CA PRO A 189 6.29 12.12 5.13
C PRO A 189 5.78 11.18 6.23
N GLU A 190 6.50 11.09 7.34
CA GLU A 190 6.12 10.26 8.48
C GLU A 190 4.78 10.73 9.06
N ALA A 191 3.88 9.79 9.31
CA ALA A 191 2.60 10.05 9.97
C ALA A 191 2.64 9.50 11.40
N THR A 192 2.15 10.31 12.34
CA THR A 192 2.02 9.92 13.75
C THR A 192 1.03 8.78 13.93
N HIS A 193 1.08 8.10 15.07
CA HIS A 193 0.12 7.04 15.38
C HIS A 193 -1.33 7.56 15.42
N ASP A 194 -1.55 8.77 15.95
CA ASP A 194 -2.86 9.42 15.99
C ASP A 194 -3.37 9.77 14.59
N GLU A 195 -2.52 10.29 13.70
CA GLU A 195 -2.90 10.56 12.32
C GLU A 195 -3.28 9.27 11.58
N VAL A 196 -2.49 8.19 11.74
CA VAL A 196 -2.81 6.88 11.16
C VAL A 196 -4.15 6.36 11.67
N ALA A 197 -4.37 6.37 12.99
CA ALA A 197 -5.62 5.90 13.59
C ALA A 197 -6.82 6.76 13.13
N GLY A 198 -6.68 8.08 13.18
CA GLY A 198 -7.69 9.05 12.78
C GLY A 198 -8.12 8.86 11.33
N ARG A 199 -7.15 8.86 10.40
CA ARG A 199 -7.41 8.70 8.96
C ARG A 199 -7.94 7.32 8.59
N THR A 200 -7.47 6.28 9.26
CA THR A 200 -8.02 4.94 9.04
C THR A 200 -9.49 4.90 9.42
N LEU A 201 -9.87 5.47 10.57
CA LEU A 201 -11.27 5.54 10.98
C LEU A 201 -12.13 6.42 10.07
N ASP A 202 -11.61 7.55 9.59
CA ASP A 202 -12.31 8.41 8.62
C ASP A 202 -12.72 7.60 7.38
N VAL A 203 -11.76 6.87 6.80
CA VAL A 203 -12.00 6.02 5.62
C VAL A 203 -12.99 4.90 5.90
N LEU A 204 -12.88 4.24 7.06
CA LEU A 204 -13.78 3.13 7.39
C LEU A 204 -15.22 3.60 7.61
N LEU A 205 -15.42 4.68 8.38
CA LEU A 205 -16.74 5.26 8.64
C LEU A 205 -17.42 5.76 7.36
N GLU A 206 -16.64 6.18 6.37
CA GLU A 206 -17.16 6.59 5.06
C GLU A 206 -17.51 5.39 4.15
N ALA A 207 -16.62 4.38 4.08
CA ALA A 207 -16.67 3.37 3.01
C ALA A 207 -17.24 2.01 3.41
N VAL A 208 -17.30 1.69 4.70
CA VAL A 208 -17.74 0.37 5.19
C VAL A 208 -19.21 0.45 5.62
N PRO A 209 -20.10 -0.46 5.18
CA PRO A 209 -21.48 -0.54 5.65
C PRO A 209 -21.58 -1.00 7.11
N ALA A 210 -22.48 -0.41 7.91
CA ALA A 210 -22.65 -0.68 9.34
C ALA A 210 -22.95 -2.17 9.66
N GLU A 211 -23.49 -2.93 8.71
CA GLU A 211 -23.89 -4.32 8.91
C GLU A 211 -22.71 -5.30 8.95
N VAL A 212 -21.49 -4.90 8.56
CA VAL A 212 -20.32 -5.79 8.51
C VAL A 212 -20.04 -6.43 9.88
N GLY A 213 -19.82 -7.75 9.92
CA GLY A 213 -19.67 -8.49 11.19
C GLY A 213 -18.47 -8.06 12.05
N GLY A 214 -17.40 -7.54 11.43
CA GLY A 214 -16.25 -6.99 12.13
C GLY A 214 -15.08 -6.65 11.22
N ILE A 215 -14.11 -5.91 11.75
CA ILE A 215 -12.89 -5.50 11.04
C ILE A 215 -11.67 -6.03 11.78
N ALA A 216 -10.89 -6.88 11.11
CA ALA A 216 -9.68 -7.50 11.65
C ALA A 216 -8.46 -7.08 10.83
N PHE A 217 -7.73 -6.04 11.26
CA PHE A 217 -6.65 -5.42 10.48
C PHE A 217 -5.48 -6.36 10.19
N LEU A 218 -4.92 -6.26 8.99
CA LEU A 218 -3.58 -6.80 8.69
C LEU A 218 -2.49 -5.83 9.20
N SER A 219 -1.29 -6.35 9.48
CA SER A 219 -0.19 -5.51 9.98
C SER A 219 0.60 -4.80 8.87
N GLY A 220 0.55 -5.30 7.62
CA GLY A 220 1.04 -4.55 6.44
C GLY A 220 2.54 -4.25 6.40
N GLY A 221 3.36 -4.87 7.25
CA GLY A 221 4.81 -4.61 7.31
C GLY A 221 5.26 -3.71 8.45
N GLN A 222 4.32 -3.17 9.22
CA GLN A 222 4.59 -2.49 10.48
C GLN A 222 5.31 -3.42 11.48
N SER A 223 6.05 -2.82 12.41
CA SER A 223 6.60 -3.53 13.57
C SER A 223 5.49 -4.11 14.46
N GLU A 224 5.86 -5.02 15.37
CA GLU A 224 4.92 -5.62 16.32
C GLU A 224 4.30 -4.54 17.23
N GLU A 225 5.12 -3.58 17.67
CA GLU A 225 4.72 -2.48 18.55
C GLU A 225 3.81 -1.47 17.85
N GLU A 226 4.19 -1.00 16.66
CA GLU A 226 3.41 0.00 15.92
C GLU A 226 2.01 -0.51 15.56
N ALA A 227 1.92 -1.75 15.06
CA ALA A 227 0.64 -2.32 14.64
C ALA A 227 -0.35 -2.40 15.80
N CYS A 228 0.11 -2.78 16.99
CA CYS A 228 -0.72 -2.83 18.19
C CYS A 228 -1.05 -1.44 18.73
N ALA A 229 -0.09 -0.51 18.75
CA ALA A 229 -0.30 0.85 19.25
C ALA A 229 -1.34 1.61 18.41
N ARG A 230 -1.22 1.57 17.08
CA ARG A 230 -2.17 2.20 16.16
C ARG A 230 -3.57 1.59 16.26
N LEU A 231 -3.67 0.27 16.40
CA LEU A 231 -4.97 -0.40 16.60
C LEU A 231 -5.61 0.00 17.93
N ALA A 232 -4.84 0.09 19.01
CA ALA A 232 -5.34 0.52 20.32
C ALA A 232 -5.92 1.95 20.26
N LEU A 233 -5.27 2.88 19.56
CA LEU A 233 -5.80 4.22 19.35
C LEU A 233 -7.14 4.20 18.61
N MET A 234 -7.27 3.39 17.55
CA MET A 234 -8.55 3.26 16.82
C MET A 234 -9.68 2.68 17.67
N VAL A 235 -9.38 1.68 18.50
CA VAL A 235 -10.37 1.08 19.42
C VAL A 235 -10.84 2.10 20.45
N ARG A 236 -9.91 2.85 21.05
CA ARG A 236 -10.17 3.86 22.09
C ARG A 236 -10.78 5.17 21.59
N ASP A 237 -10.70 5.44 20.28
CA ASP A 237 -11.27 6.64 19.69
C ASP A 237 -12.74 6.79 20.13
N PRO A 238 -13.18 7.98 20.60
CA PRO A 238 -14.51 8.16 21.17
C PRO A 238 -15.64 8.12 20.13
N ARG A 239 -15.33 8.17 18.84
CA ARG A 239 -16.35 8.11 17.77
C ARG A 239 -17.06 6.75 17.80
N HIS A 240 -18.37 6.80 17.55
CA HIS A 240 -19.17 5.60 17.40
C HIS A 240 -18.70 4.80 16.18
N LYS A 241 -18.35 3.54 16.42
CA LYS A 241 -17.96 2.57 15.41
C LYS A 241 -19.02 1.47 15.41
N PRO A 242 -19.73 1.22 14.29
CA PRO A 242 -20.78 0.20 14.26
C PRO A 242 -20.21 -1.23 14.23
N TRP A 243 -18.89 -1.38 14.01
CA TRP A 243 -18.20 -2.67 13.96
C TRP A 243 -17.21 -2.83 15.11
N PRO A 244 -17.01 -4.05 15.62
CA PRO A 244 -15.84 -4.35 16.43
C PRO A 244 -14.56 -4.24 15.59
N LEU A 245 -13.51 -3.67 16.19
CA LEU A 245 -12.17 -3.59 15.60
C LEU A 245 -11.22 -4.53 16.34
N THR A 246 -10.46 -5.32 15.58
CA THR A 246 -9.47 -6.27 16.11
C THR A 246 -8.34 -6.48 15.10
N PHE A 247 -7.47 -7.47 15.33
CA PHE A 247 -6.34 -7.79 14.47
C PHE A 247 -6.46 -9.16 13.79
N SER A 248 -5.90 -9.27 12.60
CA SER A 248 -5.56 -10.49 11.88
C SER A 248 -4.10 -10.41 11.43
N PHE A 249 -3.21 -10.33 12.40
CA PHE A 249 -1.77 -10.12 12.20
C PHE A 249 -1.02 -11.41 11.90
N GLY A 250 -0.08 -11.35 10.95
CA GLY A 250 0.93 -12.38 10.73
C GLY A 250 2.25 -11.98 11.38
N ARG A 251 3.08 -11.26 10.62
CA ARG A 251 4.41 -10.79 11.07
C ARG A 251 4.38 -10.06 12.42
N ALA A 252 3.38 -9.24 12.67
CA ALA A 252 3.30 -8.43 13.91
C ALA A 252 3.02 -9.26 15.19
N LEU A 253 2.73 -10.56 15.07
CA LEU A 253 2.62 -11.47 16.22
C LEU A 253 3.72 -12.53 16.26
N GLN A 254 4.36 -12.80 15.12
CA GLN A 254 5.20 -13.99 14.94
C GLN A 254 6.70 -13.66 14.85
N THR A 255 7.08 -12.42 14.56
CA THR A 255 8.49 -12.08 14.26
C THR A 255 9.39 -12.39 15.44
N SER A 256 9.05 -11.91 16.64
CA SER A 256 9.83 -12.17 17.85
C SER A 256 9.84 -13.64 18.24
N ALA A 257 8.71 -14.34 18.09
CA ALA A 257 8.61 -15.77 18.38
C ALA A 257 9.48 -16.61 17.45
N LEU A 258 9.48 -16.30 16.14
CA LEU A 258 10.33 -16.98 15.15
C LEU A 258 11.83 -16.70 15.40
N LEU A 259 12.18 -15.48 15.80
CA LEU A 259 13.55 -15.15 16.18
C LEU A 259 14.01 -15.96 17.40
N GLU A 260 13.17 -16.08 18.43
CA GLU A 260 13.45 -16.90 19.61
C GLU A 260 13.65 -18.36 19.23
N TRP A 261 12.71 -18.93 18.47
CA TRP A 261 12.76 -20.31 18.00
C TRP A 261 14.05 -20.60 17.21
N SER A 262 14.48 -19.66 16.35
CA SER A 262 15.66 -19.83 15.51
C SER A 262 16.98 -19.97 16.29
N LYS A 263 17.02 -19.54 17.55
CA LYS A 263 18.22 -19.67 18.40
C LYS A 263 18.53 -21.14 18.69
N GLY A 264 17.52 -21.99 18.87
CA GLY A 264 17.69 -23.42 19.08
C GLY A 264 18.34 -24.12 17.89
N ASN A 265 17.98 -23.73 16.66
CA ASN A 265 18.61 -24.27 15.45
C ASN A 265 20.11 -23.90 15.35
N LYS A 266 20.49 -22.69 15.79
CA LYS A 266 21.89 -22.26 15.81
C LYS A 266 22.73 -23.01 16.86
N GLU A 267 22.12 -23.39 17.97
CA GLU A 267 22.80 -24.18 19.01
C GLU A 267 22.91 -25.67 18.64
N ALA A 268 21.83 -26.26 18.11
CA ALA A 268 21.82 -27.64 17.64
C ALA A 268 22.89 -27.89 16.55
N GLY A 269 23.08 -26.93 15.64
CA GLY A 269 24.11 -27.00 14.60
C GLY A 269 25.56 -26.91 15.11
N LYS A 270 25.78 -26.51 16.38
CA LYS A 270 27.12 -26.35 16.96
C LYS A 270 27.50 -27.44 17.97
N THR A 271 26.55 -28.01 18.71
CA THR A 271 26.88 -28.83 19.89
C THR A 271 26.08 -30.13 20.03
N GLY A 272 25.14 -30.41 19.12
CA GLY A 272 24.21 -31.55 19.24
C GLY A 272 23.23 -31.40 20.41
N PRO A 273 22.14 -32.19 20.46
CA PRO A 273 21.14 -32.08 21.53
C PRO A 273 21.73 -32.55 22.86
N LYS A 274 21.73 -31.68 23.89
CA LYS A 274 22.13 -32.00 25.26
C LYS A 274 20.90 -32.10 26.18
N PRO A 275 20.86 -33.03 27.15
CA PRO A 275 19.82 -33.01 28.19
C PRO A 275 19.99 -31.79 29.11
N GLY A 276 18.89 -31.13 29.50
CA GLY A 276 18.91 -29.88 30.29
C GLY A 276 19.03 -28.59 29.46
N VAL A 277 18.81 -28.68 28.14
CA VAL A 277 18.88 -27.57 27.18
C VAL A 277 17.63 -26.69 27.27
N TYR A 278 17.84 -25.39 27.04
CA TYR A 278 16.79 -24.39 26.93
C TYR A 278 15.73 -24.83 25.91
N ASP A 279 14.47 -24.89 26.33
CA ASP A 279 13.36 -25.29 25.46
C ASP A 279 12.94 -24.10 24.58
N TYR A 280 13.56 -24.01 23.40
CA TYR A 280 13.28 -22.97 22.42
C TYR A 280 11.87 -23.02 21.86
N ASP A 281 11.23 -24.20 21.84
CA ASP A 281 9.85 -24.35 21.37
C ASP A 281 8.88 -23.74 22.40
N ALA A 282 9.06 -24.07 23.69
CA ALA A 282 8.29 -23.48 24.78
C ALA A 282 8.53 -21.97 24.90
N ALA A 283 9.79 -21.53 24.76
CA ALA A 283 10.15 -20.10 24.80
C ALA A 283 9.50 -19.32 23.65
N ALA A 284 9.59 -19.82 22.42
CA ALA A 284 8.95 -19.18 21.26
C ALA A 284 7.44 -19.11 21.41
N ARG A 285 6.81 -20.19 21.93
CA ARG A 285 5.38 -20.19 22.24
C ARG A 285 5.03 -19.15 23.31
N HIS A 286 5.84 -19.01 24.36
CA HIS A 286 5.64 -17.99 25.40
C HIS A 286 5.73 -16.57 24.81
N VAL A 287 6.75 -16.30 23.98
CA VAL A 287 6.90 -15.00 23.30
C VAL A 287 5.70 -14.69 22.41
N PHE A 288 5.22 -15.68 21.64
CA PHE A 288 4.03 -15.52 20.81
C PHE A 288 2.78 -15.19 21.64
N LEU A 289 2.50 -15.98 22.69
CA LEU A 289 1.33 -15.78 23.54
C LEU A 289 1.38 -14.42 24.26
N HIS A 290 2.54 -14.07 24.83
CA HIS A 290 2.74 -12.76 25.45
C HIS A 290 2.47 -11.62 24.46
N ARG A 291 2.89 -11.75 23.20
CA ARG A 291 2.64 -10.73 22.18
C ARG A 291 1.14 -10.59 21.87
N VAL A 292 0.44 -11.71 21.72
CA VAL A 292 -1.02 -11.71 21.52
C VAL A 292 -1.73 -11.06 22.70
N GLU A 293 -1.38 -11.44 23.92
CA GLU A 293 -1.97 -10.92 25.15
C GLU A 293 -1.70 -9.43 25.34
N SER A 294 -0.46 -8.99 25.09
CA SER A 294 -0.08 -7.58 25.19
C SER A 294 -0.84 -6.71 24.19
N CYS A 295 -0.96 -7.18 22.94
CA CYS A 295 -1.72 -6.48 21.91
C CYS A 295 -3.21 -6.40 22.30
N ALA A 296 -3.80 -7.52 22.72
CA ALA A 296 -5.21 -7.61 23.11
C ALA A 296 -5.53 -6.78 24.36
N ALA A 297 -4.67 -6.79 25.37
CA ALA A 297 -4.81 -5.95 26.57
C ALA A 297 -4.78 -4.46 26.21
N GLY A 298 -3.94 -4.08 25.23
CA GLY A 298 -3.91 -2.73 24.67
C GLY A 298 -5.24 -2.29 24.05
N LEU A 299 -6.07 -3.21 23.57
CA LEU A 299 -7.39 -2.90 23.01
C LEU A 299 -8.49 -2.81 24.09
N ALA A 300 -8.30 -3.47 25.22
CA ALA A 300 -9.31 -3.57 26.29
C ALA A 300 -9.23 -2.42 27.32
N ALA A 301 -8.06 -1.81 27.48
CA ALA A 301 -7.82 -0.64 28.34
C ALA A 301 -8.23 0.64 27.64
#